data_AF-A0A8X6XHQ1-F1
#
_entry.id   AF-A0A8X6XHQ1-F1
#
_cell.length_a   1.000
_cell.length_b   1.000
_cell.length_c   1.000
_cell.angle_alpha   90.00
_cell.angle_beta   90.00
_cell.angle_gamma   90.00
#
_symmetry.space_group_name_H-M   'P 1'
#
loop_
_entity.id
_entity.type
_entity.pdbx_description
1 polymer ?
#
loop_
_entity_poly.entity_id
_entity_poly.type
_entity_poly.pdbx_seq_one_letter_code
_entity_poly.pdbx_strand_id
1 'polypeptide(L)'
;MTLKCENCDYSFSFCTYENVNKLHSINLAFVFGMRIIGKGHSAAKTLCSAININVPSKRAFGFLEKKLEFAVSNVAYNTMKEAALEIRSNKTDDQFSQCGECMAVIQFNKGFQGLIDILKHFGVTVGVLILKSFSELDEIRKSDSKRHSLTVAKAPRKKRLAKKKKMIKNELKEGVSYKTGEF
;
A
#
# COMPACT_ATOMS: atom_id res chain seq x y z
N MET A 1 -7.79 19.69 -11.96
CA MET A 1 -8.03 21.10 -12.36
C MET A 1 -7.18 22.02 -11.49
N THR A 2 -6.74 23.15 -12.01
CA THR A 2 -5.95 24.15 -11.28
C THR A 2 -6.66 25.49 -11.36
N LEU A 3 -7.09 26.02 -10.22
CA LEU A 3 -7.55 27.40 -10.10
C LEU A 3 -6.32 28.28 -9.95
N LYS A 4 -6.21 29.28 -10.80
CA LYS A 4 -5.23 30.36 -10.64
C LYS A 4 -6.01 31.61 -10.23
N CYS A 5 -5.51 32.30 -9.22
CA CYS A 5 -5.99 33.65 -8.93
C CYS A 5 -5.54 34.56 -10.07
N GLU A 6 -6.46 35.35 -10.62
CA GLU A 6 -6.11 36.33 -11.65
C GLU A 6 -5.34 37.52 -11.07
N ASN A 7 -5.43 37.74 -9.75
CA ASN A 7 -4.90 38.92 -9.08
C ASN A 7 -3.64 38.66 -8.24
N CYS A 8 -3.19 37.41 -8.10
CA CYS A 8 -1.92 37.07 -7.44
C CYS A 8 -1.40 35.69 -7.87
N ASP A 9 -0.15 35.37 -7.51
CA ASP A 9 0.50 34.09 -7.84
C ASP A 9 -0.08 32.85 -7.12
N TYR A 10 -1.20 33.02 -6.42
CA TYR A 10 -1.87 31.93 -5.76
C TYR A 10 -2.47 30.96 -6.78
N SER A 11 -2.04 29.71 -6.72
CA SER A 11 -2.64 28.62 -7.48
C SER A 11 -3.06 27.48 -6.57
N PHE A 12 -4.30 27.03 -6.74
CA PHE A 12 -4.89 25.94 -5.98
C PHE A 12 -5.24 24.80 -6.92
N SER A 13 -4.54 23.69 -6.79
CA SER A 13 -4.80 22.47 -7.54
C SER A 13 -5.73 21.55 -6.75
N PHE A 14 -6.84 21.13 -7.36
CA PHE A 14 -7.72 20.10 -6.82
C PHE A 14 -7.95 18.97 -7.83
N CYS A 15 -8.13 17.77 -7.29
CA CYS A 15 -8.29 16.55 -8.07
C CYS A 15 -9.78 16.34 -8.37
N THR A 16 -10.17 16.59 -9.61
CA THR A 16 -11.45 16.13 -10.17
C THR A 16 -11.21 14.87 -10.97
N TYR A 17 -12.06 13.88 -10.78
CA TYR A 17 -12.00 12.60 -11.46
C TYR A 17 -12.86 12.66 -12.73
N GLU A 18 -12.26 12.51 -13.90
CA GLU A 18 -12.98 12.44 -15.18
C GLU A 18 -13.67 11.07 -15.37
N ASN A 19 -14.83 11.04 -16.00
CA ASN A 19 -15.48 9.77 -16.34
C ASN A 19 -14.75 9.10 -17.52
N VAL A 20 -13.77 8.25 -17.21
CA VAL A 20 -13.02 7.49 -18.20
C VAL A 20 -13.71 6.13 -18.44
N ASN A 21 -14.07 5.82 -19.70
CA ASN A 21 -14.58 4.50 -20.13
C ASN A 21 -15.80 3.95 -19.36
N LYS A 22 -16.84 4.78 -19.14
CA LYS A 22 -18.07 4.41 -18.39
C LYS A 22 -17.80 3.89 -16.96
N LEU A 23 -16.61 4.12 -16.43
CA LEU A 23 -16.23 3.81 -15.06
C LEU A 23 -16.06 5.12 -14.32
N HIS A 24 -16.72 5.27 -13.17
CA HIS A 24 -16.42 6.40 -12.29
C HIS A 24 -15.01 6.21 -11.75
N SER A 25 -14.05 6.95 -12.30
CA SER A 25 -12.62 6.88 -11.94
C SER A 25 -12.39 7.14 -10.45
N ILE A 26 -13.28 7.92 -9.81
CA ILE A 26 -13.28 8.11 -8.35
C ILE A 26 -13.57 6.83 -7.57
N ASN A 27 -14.50 5.98 -8.04
CA ASN A 27 -14.81 4.72 -7.37
C ASN A 27 -13.66 3.73 -7.53
N LEU A 28 -13.03 3.70 -8.71
CA LEU A 28 -11.83 2.89 -8.94
C LEU A 28 -10.69 3.34 -8.04
N ALA A 29 -10.40 4.65 -7.99
CA ALA A 29 -9.36 5.22 -7.14
C ALA A 29 -9.63 4.99 -5.66
N PHE A 30 -10.90 5.06 -5.23
CA PHE A 30 -11.31 4.75 -3.87
C PHE A 30 -11.05 3.27 -3.53
N VAL A 31 -11.50 2.33 -4.38
CA VAL A 31 -11.24 0.90 -4.18
C VAL A 31 -9.74 0.61 -4.18
N PHE A 32 -8.98 1.26 -5.08
CA PHE A 32 -7.53 1.16 -5.13
C PHE A 32 -6.87 1.66 -3.83
N GLY A 33 -7.28 2.82 -3.31
CA GLY A 33 -6.81 3.36 -2.04
C GLY A 33 -7.11 2.42 -0.86
N MET A 34 -8.31 1.86 -0.80
CA MET A 34 -8.68 0.86 0.21
C MET A 34 -7.76 -0.39 0.14
N ARG A 35 -7.36 -0.80 -1.08
CA ARG A 35 -6.43 -1.92 -1.29
C ARG A 35 -4.99 -1.59 -0.91
N ILE A 36 -4.51 -0.37 -1.15
CA ILE A 36 -3.21 0.11 -0.64
C ILE A 36 -3.16 0.01 0.89
N ILE A 37 -4.25 0.39 1.57
CA ILE A 37 -4.36 0.33 3.03
C ILE A 37 -4.53 -1.13 3.52
N GLY A 38 -4.79 -2.08 2.63
CA GLY A 38 -5.03 -3.49 2.97
C GLY A 38 -6.40 -3.72 3.61
N LYS A 39 -7.40 -2.93 3.22
CA LYS A 39 -8.75 -2.95 3.81
C LYS A 39 -9.82 -3.21 2.75
N GLY A 40 -10.80 -4.03 3.11
CA GLY A 40 -11.92 -4.40 2.22
C GLY A 40 -13.16 -3.53 2.39
N HIS A 41 -14.25 -3.94 1.75
CA HIS A 41 -15.54 -3.22 1.74
C HIS A 41 -16.09 -2.88 3.13
N SER A 42 -15.91 -3.75 4.13
CA SER A 42 -16.37 -3.49 5.51
C SER A 42 -15.77 -2.20 6.09
N ALA A 43 -14.45 -2.03 5.96
CA ALA A 43 -13.77 -0.81 6.39
C ALA A 43 -14.11 0.39 5.50
N ALA A 44 -14.34 0.16 4.20
CA ALA A 44 -14.79 1.21 3.29
C ALA A 44 -16.14 1.79 3.74
N LYS A 45 -17.06 0.92 4.18
CA LYS A 45 -18.35 1.34 4.75
C LYS A 45 -18.16 2.18 6.01
N THR A 46 -17.31 1.74 6.95
CA THR A 46 -17.00 2.51 8.16
C THR A 46 -16.43 3.88 7.85
N LEU A 47 -15.47 3.96 6.92
CA LEU A 47 -14.87 5.22 6.50
C LEU A 47 -15.91 6.14 5.87
N CYS A 48 -16.66 5.66 4.88
CA CYS A 48 -17.72 6.41 4.21
C CYS A 48 -18.78 6.92 5.19
N SER A 49 -19.18 6.12 6.18
CA SER A 49 -20.10 6.54 7.24
C SER A 49 -19.51 7.65 8.11
N ALA A 50 -18.22 7.58 8.45
CA ALA A 50 -17.56 8.61 9.28
C ALA A 50 -17.41 9.95 8.55
N ILE A 51 -17.21 9.93 7.22
CA ILE A 51 -17.04 11.14 6.39
C ILE A 51 -18.35 11.59 5.72
N ASN A 52 -19.48 10.94 6.03
CA ASN A 52 -20.79 11.23 5.47
C ASN A 52 -20.85 11.18 3.92
N ILE A 53 -20.27 10.14 3.32
CA ILE A 53 -20.26 9.91 1.87
C ILE A 53 -20.95 8.57 1.55
N ASN A 54 -21.59 8.48 0.39
CA ASN A 54 -22.18 7.22 -0.07
C ASN A 54 -21.10 6.18 -0.38
N VAL A 55 -21.27 4.96 0.15
CA VAL A 55 -20.35 3.86 -0.09
C VAL A 55 -20.72 3.13 -1.39
N PRO A 56 -19.74 2.70 -2.21
CA PRO A 56 -20.00 1.76 -3.29
C PRO A 56 -20.67 0.48 -2.76
N SER A 57 -21.63 -0.06 -3.51
CA SER A 57 -22.25 -1.33 -3.15
C SER A 57 -21.21 -2.46 -3.09
N LYS A 58 -21.45 -3.49 -2.28
CA LYS A 58 -20.52 -4.64 -2.14
C LYS A 58 -20.22 -5.29 -3.50
N ARG A 59 -21.22 -5.37 -4.39
CA ARG A 59 -21.08 -5.90 -5.75
C ARG A 59 -20.20 -5.00 -6.62
N ALA A 60 -20.44 -3.69 -6.62
CA ALA A 60 -19.64 -2.73 -7.38
C ALA A 60 -18.19 -2.72 -6.89
N PHE A 61 -17.97 -2.76 -5.58
CA PHE A 61 -16.65 -2.85 -4.97
C PHE A 61 -15.90 -4.10 -5.45
N GLY A 62 -16.54 -5.28 -5.36
CA GLY A 62 -15.92 -6.54 -5.80
C GLY A 62 -15.66 -6.59 -7.31
N PHE A 63 -16.53 -5.98 -8.14
CA PHE A 63 -16.30 -5.87 -9.57
C PHE A 63 -15.07 -5.02 -9.90
N LEU A 64 -14.94 -3.86 -9.25
CA LEU A 64 -13.79 -2.98 -9.41
C LEU A 64 -12.51 -3.63 -8.89
N GLU A 65 -12.58 -4.37 -7.79
CA GLU A 65 -11.46 -5.13 -7.24
C GLU A 65 -10.94 -6.19 -8.22
N LYS A 66 -11.83 -6.97 -8.85
CA LYS A 66 -11.43 -7.95 -9.86
C LYS A 66 -10.75 -7.31 -11.08
N LYS A 67 -11.24 -6.14 -11.51
CA LYS A 67 -10.58 -5.38 -12.58
C LYS A 67 -9.19 -4.91 -12.16
N LEU A 68 -9.06 -4.39 -10.94
CA LEU A 68 -7.79 -3.97 -10.36
C LEU A 68 -6.78 -5.13 -10.32
N GLU A 69 -7.22 -6.31 -9.86
CA GLU A 69 -6.38 -7.49 -9.74
C GLU A 69 -5.65 -7.84 -11.04
N PHE A 70 -6.36 -7.84 -12.17
CA PHE A 70 -5.75 -8.09 -13.48
C PHE A 70 -4.62 -7.09 -13.81
N ALA A 71 -4.87 -5.79 -13.62
CA ALA A 71 -3.89 -4.75 -13.91
C ALA A 71 -2.69 -4.82 -12.94
N VAL A 72 -2.95 -5.05 -11.65
CA VAL A 72 -1.90 -5.13 -10.64
C VAL A 72 -0.98 -6.33 -10.91
N SER A 73 -1.54 -7.49 -11.26
CA SER A 73 -0.73 -8.67 -11.59
C SER A 73 0.20 -8.43 -12.79
N ASN A 74 -0.28 -7.75 -13.84
CA ASN A 74 0.56 -7.39 -14.99
C ASN A 74 1.70 -6.43 -14.60
N VAL A 75 1.39 -5.39 -13.81
CA VAL A 75 2.40 -4.42 -13.35
C VAL A 75 3.41 -5.09 -12.42
N ALA A 76 2.96 -5.97 -11.53
CA ALA A 76 3.84 -6.72 -10.64
C ALA A 76 4.79 -7.61 -11.43
N TYR A 77 4.27 -8.42 -12.35
CA TYR A 77 5.08 -9.28 -13.22
C TYR A 77 6.16 -8.48 -13.97
N ASN A 78 5.79 -7.37 -14.61
CA ASN A 78 6.74 -6.51 -15.32
C ASN A 78 7.79 -5.91 -14.36
N THR A 79 7.36 -5.45 -13.19
CA THR A 79 8.24 -4.85 -12.20
C THR A 79 9.26 -5.85 -11.64
N MET A 80 8.85 -7.10 -11.36
CA MET A 80 9.79 -8.15 -10.96
C MET A 80 10.70 -8.57 -12.10
N LYS A 81 10.17 -8.68 -13.32
CA LYS A 81 10.98 -9.01 -14.49
C LYS A 81 12.08 -7.96 -14.70
N GLU A 82 11.75 -6.67 -14.60
CA GLU A 82 12.72 -5.57 -14.67
C GLU A 82 13.77 -5.68 -13.55
N ALA A 83 13.35 -5.83 -12.29
CA ALA A 83 14.26 -5.98 -11.16
C ALA A 83 15.16 -7.24 -11.28
N ALA A 84 14.62 -8.35 -11.77
CA ALA A 84 15.38 -9.58 -12.02
C ALA A 84 16.37 -9.43 -13.18
N LEU A 85 16.00 -8.68 -14.22
CA LEU A 85 16.91 -8.34 -15.32
C LEU A 85 18.07 -7.47 -14.84
N GLU A 86 17.82 -6.51 -13.93
CA GLU A 86 18.87 -5.70 -13.30
C GLU A 86 19.86 -6.55 -12.50
N ILE A 87 19.40 -7.65 -11.88
CA ILE A 87 20.22 -8.56 -11.06
C ILE A 87 20.84 -9.72 -11.89
N ARG A 88 20.38 -9.90 -13.15
CA ARG A 88 20.70 -10.95 -14.14
C ARG A 88 19.89 -12.24 -14.01
N SER A 89 19.63 -12.84 -15.17
CA SER A 89 18.43 -13.61 -15.53
C SER A 89 18.23 -14.96 -14.82
N ASN A 90 17.05 -15.14 -14.24
CA ASN A 90 16.35 -16.41 -14.20
C ASN A 90 14.86 -16.16 -14.48
N LYS A 91 14.27 -16.97 -15.37
CA LYS A 91 12.82 -16.95 -15.60
C LYS A 91 12.15 -17.58 -14.39
N THR A 92 11.44 -16.78 -13.60
CA THR A 92 10.47 -17.27 -12.62
C THR A 92 9.08 -17.02 -13.21
N ASP A 93 8.45 -18.10 -13.68
CA ASP A 93 7.03 -18.09 -14.04
C ASP A 93 6.19 -18.16 -12.76
N ASP A 94 6.28 -17.13 -11.92
CA ASP A 94 5.47 -17.03 -10.71
C ASP A 94 4.11 -16.42 -11.07
N GLN A 95 3.05 -17.19 -10.83
CA GLN A 95 1.67 -16.74 -10.98
C GLN A 95 1.21 -16.06 -9.69
N PHE A 96 1.02 -14.74 -9.73
CA PHE A 96 0.46 -14.01 -8.59
C PHE A 96 -1.04 -14.23 -8.50
N SER A 97 -1.49 -14.77 -7.37
CA SER A 97 -2.89 -15.19 -7.18
C SER A 97 -3.75 -14.17 -6.43
N GLN A 98 -3.16 -13.13 -5.82
CA GLN A 98 -3.92 -12.15 -5.03
C GLN A 98 -3.41 -10.72 -5.22
N CYS A 99 -4.33 -9.79 -5.48
CA CYS A 99 -4.05 -8.35 -5.62
C CYS A 99 -3.14 -7.76 -4.52
N GLY A 100 -3.27 -8.21 -3.26
CA GLY A 100 -2.44 -7.74 -2.15
C GLY A 100 -0.97 -8.13 -2.27
N GLU A 101 -0.68 -9.34 -2.75
CA GLU A 101 0.69 -9.82 -2.98
C GLU A 101 1.35 -9.04 -4.12
N CYS A 102 0.64 -8.86 -5.23
CA CYS A 102 1.12 -8.08 -6.38
C CYS A 102 1.46 -6.63 -5.97
N MET A 103 0.60 -5.98 -5.16
CA MET A 103 0.85 -4.63 -4.65
C MET A 103 2.09 -4.57 -3.75
N ALA A 104 2.29 -5.57 -2.89
CA ALA A 104 3.45 -5.65 -2.01
C ALA A 104 4.76 -5.78 -2.80
N VAL A 105 4.75 -6.62 -3.85
CA VAL A 105 5.87 -6.77 -4.78
C VAL A 105 6.21 -5.45 -5.48
N ILE A 106 5.20 -4.74 -5.99
CA ILE A 106 5.41 -3.47 -6.68
C ILE A 106 6.02 -2.46 -5.71
N GLN A 107 5.50 -2.35 -4.49
CA GLN A 107 6.02 -1.46 -3.46
C GLN A 107 7.44 -1.81 -3.01
N PHE A 108 7.78 -3.10 -2.98
CA PHE A 108 9.13 -3.55 -2.62
C PHE A 108 10.16 -3.08 -3.66
N ASN A 109 9.86 -3.29 -4.94
CA ASN A 109 10.78 -3.00 -6.04
C ASN A 109 10.81 -1.51 -6.42
N LYS A 110 9.64 -0.89 -6.63
CA LYS A 110 9.51 0.48 -7.15
C LYS A 110 8.94 1.48 -6.14
N GLY A 111 8.64 1.07 -4.91
CA GLY A 111 8.02 1.95 -3.93
C GLY A 111 6.59 2.34 -4.30
N PHE A 112 6.13 3.47 -3.77
CA PHE A 112 4.81 4.02 -4.09
C PHE A 112 4.74 4.54 -5.53
N GLN A 113 5.88 4.89 -6.15
CA GLN A 113 5.93 5.26 -7.56
C GLN A 113 5.45 4.14 -8.49
N GLY A 114 5.75 2.87 -8.18
CA GLY A 114 5.26 1.74 -8.98
C GLY A 114 3.73 1.59 -9.02
N LEU A 115 3.02 2.15 -8.03
CA LEU A 115 1.56 2.14 -7.98
C LEU A 115 0.93 3.09 -9.01
N ILE A 116 1.68 4.08 -9.49
CA ILE A 116 1.23 5.03 -10.51
C ILE A 116 1.00 4.32 -11.85
N ASP A 117 1.80 3.31 -12.15
CA ASP A 117 1.68 2.56 -13.40
C ASP A 117 0.36 1.78 -13.48
N ILE A 118 -0.20 1.38 -12.33
CA ILE A 118 -1.55 0.80 -12.24
C ILE A 118 -2.60 1.84 -12.61
N LEU A 119 -2.51 3.06 -12.06
CA LEU A 119 -3.45 4.14 -12.36
C LEU A 119 -3.41 4.54 -13.84
N LYS A 120 -2.21 4.60 -14.42
CA LYS A 120 -2.00 4.83 -15.85
C LYS A 120 -2.65 3.74 -16.71
N HIS A 121 -2.55 2.47 -16.31
CA HIS A 121 -3.20 1.37 -17.03
C HIS A 121 -4.72 1.58 -17.16
N PHE A 122 -5.37 2.12 -16.13
CA PHE A 122 -6.80 2.43 -16.17
C PHE A 122 -7.14 3.76 -16.85
N GLY A 123 -6.15 4.47 -17.40
CA GLY A 123 -6.33 5.79 -18.00
C GLY A 123 -6.69 6.88 -16.99
N VAL A 124 -6.39 6.67 -15.70
CA VAL A 124 -6.65 7.66 -14.65
C VAL A 124 -5.54 8.71 -14.70
N THR A 125 -5.90 9.97 -14.91
CA THR A 125 -4.95 11.09 -14.88
C THR A 125 -4.37 11.24 -13.48
N VAL A 126 -3.05 11.12 -13.39
CA VAL A 126 -2.32 11.22 -12.11
C VAL A 126 -2.11 12.69 -11.80
N GLY A 127 -2.79 13.19 -10.77
CA GLY A 127 -2.66 14.59 -10.34
C GLY A 127 -1.35 14.86 -9.60
N VAL A 128 -0.98 16.15 -9.55
CA VAL A 128 0.22 16.64 -8.83
C VAL A 128 0.24 16.19 -7.36
N LEU A 129 -0.93 16.15 -6.72
CA LEU A 129 -1.06 15.71 -5.33
C LEU A 129 -0.61 14.25 -5.15
N ILE A 130 -1.01 13.34 -6.04
CA ILE A 130 -0.63 11.93 -5.96
C ILE A 130 0.89 11.80 -6.09
N LEU A 131 1.48 12.49 -7.07
CA LEU A 131 2.93 12.46 -7.29
C LEU A 131 3.71 12.97 -6.09
N LYS A 132 3.28 14.11 -5.52
CA LYS A 132 3.90 14.69 -4.33
C LYS A 132 3.77 13.76 -3.13
N SER A 133 2.55 13.31 -2.82
CA SER A 133 2.29 12.44 -1.66
C SER A 133 3.00 11.10 -1.76
N PHE A 134 3.03 10.46 -2.94
CA PHE A 134 3.75 9.20 -3.12
C PHE A 134 5.27 9.38 -3.00
N SER A 135 5.81 10.52 -3.44
CA SER A 135 7.23 10.83 -3.25
C SER A 135 7.56 11.03 -1.77
N GLU A 136 6.73 11.77 -1.03
CA GLU A 136 6.89 11.96 0.43
C GLU A 136 6.82 10.63 1.18
N LEU A 137 5.86 9.77 0.84
CA LEU A 137 5.74 8.42 1.43
C LEU A 137 6.95 7.54 1.13
N ASP A 138 7.51 7.63 -0.07
CA ASP A 138 8.74 6.89 -0.42
C ASP A 138 9.96 7.43 0.35
N GLU A 139 10.07 8.73 0.58
CA GLU A 139 11.14 9.30 1.41
C GLU A 139 11.02 8.85 2.87
N ILE A 140 9.80 8.80 3.43
CA ILE A 140 9.55 8.23 4.75
C ILE A 140 10.00 6.76 4.77
N ARG A 141 9.57 5.96 3.79
CA ARG A 141 9.94 4.55 3.66
C ARG A 141 11.46 4.34 3.59
N LYS A 142 12.18 5.16 2.82
CA LYS A 142 13.64 5.12 2.73
C LYS A 142 14.30 5.50 4.06
N SER A 143 13.79 6.53 4.73
CA SER A 143 14.29 6.97 6.04
C SER A 143 14.13 5.88 7.10
N ASP A 144 12.98 5.20 7.13
CA ASP A 144 12.70 4.08 8.02
C ASP A 144 13.59 2.88 7.72
N SER A 145 13.79 2.57 6.44
CA SER A 145 14.69 1.51 6.00
C SER A 145 16.13 1.78 6.45
N LYS A 146 16.60 3.02 6.29
CA LYS A 146 17.91 3.46 6.80
C LYS A 146 17.99 3.34 8.31
N ARG A 147 16.97 3.80 9.05
CA ARG A 147 16.90 3.67 10.52
C ARG A 147 16.96 2.22 10.96
N HIS A 148 16.25 1.32 10.28
CA HIS A 148 16.23 -0.11 10.60
C HIS A 148 17.53 -0.84 10.23
N SER A 149 18.29 -0.35 9.24
CA SER A 149 19.58 -0.94 8.87
C SER A 149 20.68 -0.63 9.88
N LEU A 150 20.55 0.48 10.64
CA LEU A 150 21.50 0.90 11.68
C LEU A 150 21.68 -0.16 12.78
N THR A 151 22.93 -0.35 13.20
CA THR A 151 23.31 -1.27 14.28
C THR A 151 22.68 -0.90 15.61
N VAL A 152 22.57 0.40 15.89
CA VAL A 152 21.93 0.97 17.09
C VAL A 152 20.46 0.56 17.20
N ALA A 153 19.72 0.51 16.10
CA ALA A 153 18.34 0.03 16.09
C ALA A 153 18.23 -1.50 16.19
N LYS A 154 19.22 -2.24 15.68
CA LYS A 154 19.25 -3.71 15.70
C LYS A 154 19.58 -4.29 17.09
N ALA A 155 20.40 -3.60 17.89
CA ALA A 155 20.84 -4.09 19.19
C ALA A 155 19.68 -4.27 20.22
N PRO A 156 18.78 -3.30 20.42
CA PRO A 156 17.60 -3.46 21.28
C PRO A 156 16.67 -4.59 20.79
N ARG A 157 16.47 -4.71 19.47
CA ARG A 157 15.64 -5.77 18.88
C ARG A 157 16.20 -7.16 19.20
N LYS A 158 17.52 -7.35 19.07
CA LYS A 158 18.18 -8.62 19.43
C LYS A 158 18.02 -8.93 20.92
N LYS A 159 18.21 -7.95 21.81
CA LYS A 159 18.00 -8.12 23.26
C LYS A 159 16.55 -8.52 23.59
N ARG A 160 15.55 -7.88 22.97
CA ARG A 160 14.13 -8.22 23.18
C ARG A 160 13.79 -9.63 22.71
N LEU A 161 14.32 -10.04 21.56
CA LEU A 161 14.13 -11.40 21.03
C LEU A 161 14.79 -12.46 21.93
N ALA A 162 16.01 -12.20 22.42
CA ALA A 162 16.69 -13.08 23.37
C ALA A 162 15.89 -13.24 24.67
N LYS A 163 15.35 -12.14 25.21
CA LYS A 163 14.47 -12.18 26.39
C LYS A 163 13.21 -13.02 26.12
N LYS A 164 12.55 -12.83 24.97
CA LYS A 164 11.36 -13.62 24.59
C LYS A 164 11.67 -15.11 24.46
N LYS A 165 12.80 -15.48 23.83
CA LYS A 165 13.23 -16.88 23.76
C LYS A 165 13.50 -17.48 25.14
N LYS A 166 14.10 -16.71 26.05
CA LYS A 166 14.33 -17.14 27.44
C LYS A 166 13.00 -17.37 28.17
N MET A 167 12.04 -16.46 28.05
CA MET A 167 10.71 -16.62 28.66
C MET A 167 9.99 -17.88 28.15
N ILE A 168 9.94 -18.08 26.82
CA ILE A 168 9.34 -19.29 26.22
C ILE A 168 10.05 -20.57 26.73
N LYS A 169 11.39 -20.54 26.83
CA LYS A 169 12.15 -21.70 27.35
C LYS A 169 11.84 -21.99 28.82
N ASN A 170 11.60 -20.96 29.62
CA ASN A 170 11.21 -21.10 31.02
C ASN A 170 9.77 -21.62 31.13
N GLU A 171 8.83 -21.07 30.36
CA GLU A 171 7.44 -21.54 30.30
C GLU A 171 7.34 -23.03 29.92
N LEU A 172 8.15 -23.48 28.95
CA LEU A 172 8.21 -24.90 28.55
C LEU A 172 8.76 -25.83 29.63
N LYS A 173 9.57 -25.31 30.56
CA LYS A 173 10.21 -26.11 31.62
C LYS A 173 9.44 -26.12 32.93
N GLU A 174 8.93 -24.96 33.31
CA GLU A 174 8.39 -24.69 34.65
C GLU A 174 6.86 -24.47 34.63
N GLY A 175 6.25 -24.44 33.43
CA GLY A 175 4.84 -24.08 33.24
C GLY A 175 4.63 -22.57 33.20
N VAL A 176 3.36 -22.15 33.07
CA VAL A 176 3.02 -20.73 33.02
C VAL A 176 3.23 -20.13 34.41
N SER A 177 4.16 -19.19 34.55
CA SER A 177 4.40 -18.51 35.82
C SER A 177 3.32 -17.45 36.05
N TYR A 178 2.56 -17.57 37.14
CA TYR A 178 1.56 -16.57 37.53
C TYR A 178 2.23 -15.24 37.87
N LYS A 179 1.54 -14.12 37.63
CA LYS A 179 2.05 -12.84 38.11
C LYS A 179 1.98 -12.80 39.62
N THR A 180 2.94 -12.12 40.23
CA THR A 180 2.95 -11.85 41.66
C THR A 180 1.66 -11.10 42.04
N GLY A 181 0.81 -11.75 42.85
CA GLY A 181 -0.48 -11.18 43.30
C GLY A 181 -1.72 -11.60 42.49
N GLU A 182 -1.60 -12.50 41.50
CA GLU A 182 -2.77 -13.14 40.89
C GLU A 182 -3.12 -14.43 41.68
N PHE A 183 -3.91 -14.28 42.75
CA PHE A 183 -4.71 -15.33 43.42
C PHE A 183 -6.08 -14.76 43.77
#